data_AF-A0A1B8PKX0-F1
#
_entry.id   AF-A0A1B8PKX0-F1
#
_cell.length_a   1.000
_cell.length_b   1.000
_cell.length_c   1.000
_cell.angle_alpha   90.00
_cell.angle_beta   90.00
_cell.angle_gamma   90.00
#
_symmetry.space_group_name_H-M   'P 1'
#
loop_
_entity.id
_entity.type
_entity.pdbx_description
1 polymer ?
#
loop_
_entity_poly.entity_id
_entity_poly.type
_entity_poly.pdbx_seq_one_letter_code
_entity_poly.pdbx_strand_id
1 'polypeptide(L)'
;MSEPTLTELSRTEAQVLQSFIAQVDYWKNQHGDKASTIEITYYPDDDGFEVSNNEPNNGVLKRNRTTVFRADLLAWASNQLRYLQGYDNSQTVTEFSLSYKNDRYGVRAALASEAKTTDKADDAKAPNEA
;
A
#
# COMPACT_ATOMS: atom_id res chain seq x y z
N MET A 1 0.95 27.26 -22.08
CA MET A 1 1.62 26.09 -21.48
C MET A 1 0.81 25.73 -20.25
N SER A 2 0.13 24.59 -20.23
CA SER A 2 -0.59 24.14 -19.03
C SER A 2 0.44 23.69 -17.99
N GLU A 3 0.25 24.08 -16.73
CA GLU A 3 1.10 23.60 -15.64
C GLU A 3 0.99 22.07 -15.53
N PRO A 4 2.10 21.35 -15.31
CA PRO A 4 2.04 19.92 -15.09
C PRO A 4 1.29 19.62 -13.79
N THR A 5 0.29 18.75 -13.85
CA THR A 5 -0.36 18.22 -12.64
C THR A 5 0.61 17.27 -11.94
N LEU A 6 1.04 17.63 -10.73
CA LEU A 6 1.88 16.79 -9.89
C LEU A 6 1.02 15.85 -9.05
N THR A 7 1.44 14.59 -8.92
CA THR A 7 0.90 13.67 -7.93
C THR A 7 1.79 13.72 -6.69
N GLU A 8 1.25 14.21 -5.58
CA GLU A 8 1.94 14.25 -4.31
C GLU A 8 1.73 12.92 -3.56
N LEU A 9 2.72 12.51 -2.78
CA LEU A 9 2.68 11.31 -1.94
C LEU A 9 3.06 11.69 -0.51
N SER A 10 2.42 11.08 0.47
CA SER A 10 2.89 11.15 1.85
C SER A 10 4.26 10.49 1.98
N ARG A 11 4.98 10.76 3.07
CA ARG A 11 6.24 10.06 3.36
C ARG A 11 6.02 8.55 3.45
N THR A 12 4.93 8.14 4.09
CA THR A 12 4.56 6.72 4.25
C THR A 12 4.29 6.07 2.89
N GLU A 13 3.53 6.74 2.02
CA GLU A 13 3.27 6.27 0.65
C GLU A 13 4.54 6.16 -0.18
N ALA A 14 5.43 7.15 -0.11
CA ALA A 14 6.69 7.13 -0.83
C ALA A 14 7.59 5.96 -0.40
N GLN A 15 7.68 5.67 0.89
CA GLN A 15 8.45 4.53 1.42
C GLN A 15 7.88 3.19 0.97
N VAL A 16 6.56 3.03 1.08
CA VAL A 16 5.88 1.80 0.67
C VAL A 16 6.01 1.60 -0.85
N LEU A 17 5.81 2.66 -1.63
CA LEU A 17 5.95 2.62 -3.09
C LEU A 17 7.36 2.21 -3.51
N GLN A 18 8.40 2.78 -2.89
CA GLN A 18 9.77 2.42 -3.19
C GLN A 18 10.05 0.93 -2.92
N SER A 19 9.59 0.42 -1.77
CA SER A 19 9.68 -1.01 -1.42
C SER A 19 8.94 -1.89 -2.45
N PHE A 20 7.73 -1.47 -2.83
CA PHE A 20 6.88 -2.20 -3.77
C PHE A 20 7.46 -2.26 -5.18
N ILE A 21 8.05 -1.16 -5.69
CA ILE A 21 8.70 -1.13 -7.01
C ILE A 21 9.80 -2.20 -7.08
N ALA A 22 10.72 -2.20 -6.11
CA ALA A 22 11.81 -3.17 -6.06
C ALA A 22 11.29 -4.62 -5.96
N GLN A 23 10.20 -4.82 -5.19
CA GLN A 23 9.60 -6.12 -5.03
C GLN A 23 8.91 -6.63 -6.31
N VAL A 24 8.24 -5.74 -7.05
CA VAL A 24 7.64 -6.07 -8.35
C VAL A 24 8.72 -6.51 -9.34
N ASP A 25 9.87 -5.84 -9.38
CA ASP A 25 11.00 -6.26 -10.23
C ASP A 25 11.49 -7.66 -9.87
N TYR A 26 11.63 -7.95 -8.56
CA TYR A 26 11.95 -9.28 -8.09
C TYR A 26 10.90 -10.32 -8.54
N TRP A 27 9.61 -10.04 -8.34
CA TRP A 27 8.55 -10.97 -8.72
C TRP A 27 8.44 -11.18 -10.23
N LYS A 28 8.63 -10.15 -11.05
CA LYS A 28 8.70 -10.30 -12.51
C LYS A 28 9.84 -11.23 -12.92
N ASN A 29 10.99 -11.14 -12.25
CA ASN A 29 12.12 -12.03 -12.51
C ASN A 29 11.87 -13.48 -12.06
N GLN A 30 11.16 -13.70 -10.94
CA GLN A 30 10.92 -15.05 -10.39
C GLN A 30 9.68 -15.75 -10.97
N HIS A 31 8.62 -14.99 -11.22
CA HIS A 31 7.28 -15.49 -11.54
C HIS A 31 6.80 -15.11 -12.94
N GLY A 32 7.56 -14.28 -13.67
CA GLY A 32 7.27 -13.87 -15.04
C GLY A 32 5.95 -13.10 -15.16
N ASP A 33 5.18 -13.42 -16.19
CA ASP A 33 3.92 -12.74 -16.53
C ASP A 33 2.85 -12.82 -15.43
N LYS A 34 3.00 -13.71 -14.45
CA LYS A 34 2.11 -13.75 -13.28
C LYS A 34 2.13 -12.44 -12.51
N ALA A 35 3.28 -11.77 -12.49
CA ALA A 35 3.53 -10.50 -11.81
C ALA A 35 3.28 -9.27 -12.70
N SER A 36 2.71 -9.41 -13.91
CA SER A 36 2.40 -8.28 -14.79
C SER A 36 1.24 -7.42 -14.29
N THR A 37 0.40 -8.00 -13.44
CA THR A 37 -0.68 -7.32 -12.72
C THR A 37 -0.63 -7.80 -11.27
N ILE A 38 -0.61 -6.85 -10.33
CA ILE A 38 -0.63 -7.13 -8.90
C ILE A 38 -1.54 -6.09 -8.26
N GLU A 39 -2.51 -6.51 -7.46
CA GLU A 39 -3.28 -5.63 -6.59
C GLU A 39 -3.35 -6.26 -5.20
N ILE A 40 -3.06 -5.47 -4.16
CA ILE A 40 -3.05 -5.91 -2.77
C ILE A 40 -3.82 -4.86 -1.98
N THR A 41 -4.82 -5.29 -1.22
CA THR A 41 -5.63 -4.42 -0.34
C THR A 41 -5.70 -5.05 1.03
N TYR A 42 -5.29 -4.30 2.05
CA TYR A 42 -5.49 -4.64 3.46
C TYR A 42 -6.84 -4.10 3.95
N TYR A 43 -7.57 -4.92 4.67
CA TYR A 43 -8.83 -4.56 5.34
C TYR A 43 -8.60 -4.56 6.85
N PRO A 44 -8.49 -3.36 7.48
CA PRO A 44 -8.23 -3.25 8.92
C PRO A 44 -9.29 -3.91 9.80
N ASP A 45 -10.55 -3.96 9.35
CA ASP A 45 -11.67 -4.51 10.13
C ASP A 45 -11.54 -6.02 10.38
N ASP A 46 -10.95 -6.75 9.42
CA ASP A 46 -10.83 -8.21 9.45
C ASP A 46 -9.37 -8.69 9.59
N ASP A 47 -8.41 -7.76 9.72
CA ASP A 47 -6.96 -8.00 9.70
C ASP A 47 -6.53 -8.89 8.50
N GLY A 48 -7.16 -8.63 7.34
CA GLY A 48 -7.11 -9.50 6.17
C GLY A 48 -6.56 -8.82 4.93
N PHE A 49 -6.02 -9.63 4.01
CA PHE A 49 -5.59 -9.17 2.69
C PHE A 49 -6.45 -9.77 1.57
N GLU A 50 -6.88 -8.90 0.66
CA GLU A 50 -7.28 -9.30 -0.68
C GLU A 50 -6.11 -9.11 -1.64
N VAL A 51 -5.91 -10.11 -2.49
CA VAL A 51 -4.81 -10.15 -3.46
C VAL A 51 -5.35 -10.59 -4.80
N SER A 52 -5.06 -9.81 -5.83
CA SER A 52 -5.29 -10.09 -7.23
C SER A 52 -3.96 -10.13 -7.98
N ASN A 53 -3.84 -11.05 -8.94
CA ASN A 53 -2.67 -11.17 -9.79
C ASN A 53 -3.03 -11.79 -11.13
N ASN A 54 -2.06 -11.96 -12.03
CA ASN A 54 -2.29 -12.50 -13.37
C ASN A 54 -2.36 -14.04 -13.44
N GLU A 55 -2.42 -14.74 -12.30
CA GLU A 55 -2.66 -16.19 -12.27
C GLU A 55 -4.18 -16.50 -12.38
N PRO A 56 -4.57 -17.67 -12.91
CA PRO A 56 -5.95 -18.13 -12.86
C PRO A 56 -6.50 -18.10 -11.43
N ASN A 57 -7.70 -17.53 -11.25
CA ASN A 57 -8.33 -17.32 -9.95
C ASN A 57 -7.41 -16.61 -8.93
N ASN A 58 -6.56 -15.69 -9.37
CA ASN A 58 -5.64 -14.92 -8.52
C ASN A 58 -4.70 -15.82 -7.68
N GLY A 59 -4.37 -17.01 -8.18
CA GLY A 59 -3.53 -17.99 -7.47
C GLY A 59 -4.26 -18.78 -6.39
N VAL A 60 -5.59 -18.77 -6.36
CA VAL A 60 -6.40 -19.63 -5.48
C VAL A 60 -6.71 -20.95 -6.20
N LEU A 61 -6.30 -22.04 -5.57
CA LEU A 61 -6.47 -23.40 -6.05
C LEU A 61 -7.65 -24.08 -5.34
N LYS A 62 -8.06 -25.24 -5.85
CA LYS A 62 -9.09 -26.08 -5.22
C LYS A 62 -8.77 -26.35 -3.74
N ARG A 63 -9.81 -26.33 -2.90
CA ARG A 63 -9.75 -26.49 -1.43
C ARG A 63 -8.97 -25.36 -0.75
N ASN A 64 -9.10 -24.13 -1.25
CA ASN A 64 -8.50 -22.91 -0.67
C ASN A 64 -6.97 -22.98 -0.51
N ARG A 65 -6.29 -23.79 -1.33
CA ARG A 65 -4.82 -23.80 -1.39
C ARG A 65 -4.34 -22.61 -2.22
N THR A 66 -3.14 -22.12 -1.96
CA THR A 66 -2.56 -21.00 -2.70
C THR A 66 -1.42 -21.46 -3.59
N THR A 67 -1.17 -20.75 -4.69
CA THR A 67 0.08 -20.86 -5.45
C THR A 67 1.24 -20.28 -4.66
N VAL A 68 2.47 -20.64 -5.06
CA VAL A 68 3.70 -20.06 -4.49
C VAL A 68 3.70 -18.54 -4.63
N PHE A 69 3.34 -18.01 -5.81
CA PHE A 69 3.34 -16.57 -6.03
C PHE A 69 2.31 -15.85 -5.16
N ARG A 70 1.08 -16.37 -5.04
CA ARG A 70 0.09 -15.80 -4.11
C ARG A 70 0.60 -15.83 -2.66
N ALA A 71 1.29 -16.88 -2.25
CA ALA A 71 1.89 -16.96 -0.91
C ALA A 71 2.99 -15.89 -0.72
N ASP A 72 3.85 -15.68 -1.72
CA ASP A 72 4.88 -14.64 -1.69
C ASP A 72 4.29 -13.22 -1.59
N LEU A 73 3.22 -12.94 -2.34
CA LEU A 73 2.49 -11.66 -2.28
C LEU A 73 1.96 -11.40 -0.86
N LEU A 74 1.28 -12.39 -0.28
CA LEU A 74 0.75 -12.30 1.07
C LEU A 74 1.87 -12.13 2.11
N ALA A 75 2.94 -12.92 2.01
CA ALA A 75 4.07 -12.84 2.94
C ALA A 75 4.74 -11.47 2.92
N TRP A 76 4.98 -10.92 1.73
CA TRP A 76 5.56 -9.58 1.60
C TRP A 76 4.60 -8.51 2.13
N ALA A 77 3.31 -8.58 1.80
CA ALA A 77 2.31 -7.62 2.26
C ALA A 77 2.17 -7.62 3.79
N SER A 78 2.13 -8.79 4.41
CA SER A 78 2.11 -8.93 5.87
C SER A 78 3.37 -8.35 6.52
N ASN A 79 4.55 -8.58 5.94
CA ASN A 79 5.79 -7.99 6.46
C ASN A 79 5.80 -6.45 6.31
N GLN A 80 5.30 -5.93 5.19
CA GLN A 80 5.21 -4.49 4.97
C GLN A 80 4.20 -3.84 5.92
N LEU A 81 3.05 -4.46 6.15
CA LEU A 81 2.08 -4.04 7.16
C LEU A 81 2.70 -4.04 8.56
N ARG A 82 3.42 -5.11 8.92
CA ARG A 82 4.10 -5.21 10.22
C ARG A 82 5.14 -4.11 10.42
N TYR A 83 5.87 -3.76 9.37
CA TYR A 83 6.79 -2.62 9.39
C TYR A 83 6.04 -1.30 9.65
N LEU A 84 4.92 -1.08 8.96
CA LEU A 84 4.08 0.12 9.12
C LEU A 84 3.40 0.21 10.49
N GLN A 85 3.06 -0.92 11.11
CA GLN A 85 2.51 -0.97 12.46
C GLN A 85 3.58 -0.76 13.55
N GLY A 86 4.86 -0.83 13.17
CA GLY A 86 5.98 -0.97 14.09
C GLY A 86 6.01 -2.38 14.72
N TYR A 87 7.20 -2.91 15.00
CA TYR A 87 7.36 -4.26 15.58
C TYR A 87 6.78 -4.42 17.00
N ASP A 88 6.29 -3.35 17.61
CA ASP A 88 5.57 -3.33 18.89
C ASP A 88 4.08 -3.03 18.73
N ASN A 89 3.57 -2.89 17.50
CA ASN A 89 2.21 -2.45 17.17
C ASN A 89 1.88 -1.03 17.71
N SER A 90 2.88 -0.16 17.82
CA SER A 90 2.71 1.23 18.26
C SER A 90 1.94 2.10 17.27
N GLN A 91 1.84 1.69 16.01
CA GLN A 91 1.15 2.43 14.95
C GLN A 91 -0.08 1.67 14.45
N THR A 92 -1.15 2.42 14.16
CA THR A 92 -2.37 1.88 13.55
C THR A 92 -2.40 2.25 12.08
N VAL A 93 -2.44 1.25 11.20
CA VAL A 93 -2.59 1.43 9.76
C VAL A 93 -4.07 1.53 9.43
N THR A 94 -4.47 2.65 8.84
CA THR A 94 -5.87 2.93 8.45
C THR A 94 -6.12 2.67 6.98
N GLU A 95 -5.09 2.79 6.14
CA GLU A 95 -5.16 2.43 4.73
C GLU A 95 -3.87 1.72 4.33
N PHE A 96 -3.98 0.63 3.57
CA PHE A 96 -2.85 0.00 2.91
C PHE A 96 -3.34 -0.71 1.64
N SER A 97 -3.04 -0.13 0.49
CA SER A 97 -3.40 -0.67 -0.82
C SER A 97 -2.31 -0.38 -1.85
N LEU A 98 -2.04 -1.35 -2.72
CA LEU A 98 -1.01 -1.31 -3.72
C LEU A 98 -1.53 -1.85 -5.04
N SER A 99 -1.05 -1.28 -6.14
CA SER A 99 -1.31 -1.83 -7.47
C SER A 99 -0.12 -1.65 -8.39
N TYR A 100 0.16 -2.66 -9.20
CA TYR A 100 1.01 -2.56 -10.38
C TYR A 100 0.21 -3.13 -11.55
N LYS A 101 -0.11 -2.28 -12.54
CA LYS A 101 -0.82 -2.66 -13.76
C LYS A 101 -0.54 -1.68 -14.88
N ASN A 102 -0.46 -2.15 -16.11
CA ASN A 102 -0.16 -1.32 -17.29
C ASN A 102 1.10 -0.47 -17.10
N ASP A 103 2.16 -1.06 -16.51
CA ASP A 103 3.41 -0.39 -16.17
C ASP A 103 3.28 0.86 -15.28
N ARG A 104 2.22 0.91 -14.47
CA ARG A 104 1.97 1.99 -13.51
C ARG A 104 1.83 1.42 -12.11
N TYR A 105 2.37 2.17 -11.16
CA TYR A 105 2.25 1.88 -9.74
C TYR A 105 1.20 2.79 -9.11
N GLY A 106 0.39 2.21 -8.23
CA GLY A 106 -0.49 2.93 -7.32
C GLY A 106 -0.19 2.51 -5.89
N VAL A 107 -0.21 3.49 -4.98
CA VAL A 107 -0.02 3.29 -3.55
C VAL A 107 -1.07 4.10 -2.81
N ARG A 108 -1.56 3.54 -1.71
CA ARG A 108 -2.30 4.23 -0.68
C ARG A 108 -1.89 3.64 0.65
N ALA A 109 -1.28 4.45 1.51
CA ALA A 109 -0.78 4.00 2.80
C ALA A 109 -0.91 5.13 3.81
N ALA A 110 -1.63 4.88 4.89
CA ALA A 110 -1.90 5.88 5.91
C ALA A 110 -1.86 5.29 7.31
N LEU A 111 -1.30 6.06 8.23
CA LEU A 111 -1.32 5.79 9.66
C LEU A 111 -2.35 6.69 10.35
N ALA A 112 -2.97 6.20 11.42
CA ALA A 112 -3.92 6.98 12.22
C ALA A 112 -3.32 8.29 12.79
N SER A 113 -2.00 8.34 12.97
CA SER A 113 -1.28 9.54 13.39
C SER A 113 -1.21 10.61 12.31
N GLU A 114 -1.23 10.23 11.02
CA GLU A 114 -1.12 11.16 9.90
C GLU A 114 -2.44 11.92 9.69
N ALA A 115 -3.58 11.24 9.92
CA ALA A 115 -4.91 11.85 9.90
C ALA A 115 -5.09 13.01 10.91
N LYS A 116 -4.29 13.05 11.98
CA LYS A 116 -4.37 14.12 13.00
C LYS A 116 -3.68 15.43 12.58
N THR A 117 -2.97 15.44 11.45
CA THR A 117 -2.17 16.59 11.03
C THR A 117 -2.98 17.61 10.23
N THR A 118 -4.16 17.23 9.71
CA THR A 118 -5.04 18.11 8.93
C THR A 118 -5.97 19.01 9.76
N ASP A 119 -6.06 18.82 11.08
CA ASP A 119 -7.01 19.56 11.95
C ASP A 119 -6.38 20.74 12.73
N LYS A 120 -5.12 21.11 12.50
CA LYS A 120 -4.44 22.21 13.24
C LYS A 120 -3.82 23.31 12.38
N ALA A 121 -4.47 23.66 11.29
CA ALA A 121 -4.18 24.89 10.56
C ALA A 121 -5.50 25.67 10.38
N ASP A 122 -5.88 26.45 11.40
CA ASP A 122 -6.61 27.74 11.29
C ASP A 122 -7.31 28.13 12.61
N ASP A 123 -6.54 28.26 13.69
CA ASP A 123 -7.03 28.99 14.88
C ASP A 123 -5.91 29.83 15.50
N ALA A 124 -5.24 30.62 14.66
CA ALA A 124 -4.49 31.79 15.12
C ALA A 124 -5.42 33.02 15.08
N LYS A 125 -6.30 33.10 16.07
CA LYS A 125 -7.08 34.32 16.37
C LYS A 125 -6.11 35.45 16.69
N ALA A 126 -5.90 36.36 15.74
CA ALA A 126 -5.18 37.61 16.01
C ALA A 126 -5.95 38.40 17.08
N PRO A 127 -5.30 38.84 18.17
CA PRO A 127 -5.96 39.65 19.18
C PRO A 127 -6.20 41.08 18.66
N ASN A 128 -7.43 41.57 18.91
CA ASN A 128 -7.91 42.96 18.83
C ASN A 128 -6.83 44.05 18.70
N GLU A 129 -7.00 44.91 17.70
CA GLU A 129 -6.61 46.32 17.81
C GLU A 129 -7.86 47.17 18.02
N ALA A 130 -7.73 48.08 19.00
CA ALA A 130 -8.76 48.97 19.53
C ALA A 130 -8.77 50.32 18.79
#